data_AF-A0AA45C422-F1
#
_entry.id   AF-A0AA45C422-F1
#
_cell.length_a   1.000
_cell.length_b   1.000
_cell.length_c   1.000
_cell.angle_alpha   90.00
_cell.angle_beta   90.00
_cell.angle_gamma   90.00
#
_symmetry.space_group_name_H-M   'P 1'
#
loop_
_entity.id
_entity.type
_entity.pdbx_description
1 polymer ?
#
loop_
_entity_poly.entity_id
_entity_poly.type
_entity_poly.pdbx_seq_one_letter_code
_entity_poly.pdbx_strand_id
1 'polypeptide(L)' 'MKYLLMIFTWFIIFIVTVKTLYFFIPATLQYTFAEHLGYYGDESVMDFILYVFTCIAVVISSLMLYLLFRLMKRE' A
#
# COMPACT_ATOMS: atom_id res chain seq x y z
N MET A 1 -20.00 -13.89 8.42
CA MET A 1 -19.98 -13.51 6.98
C MET A 1 -19.65 -12.04 6.75
N LYS A 2 -20.35 -11.08 7.37
CA LYS A 2 -20.06 -9.64 7.17
C LYS A 2 -18.60 -9.25 7.41
N TYR A 3 -18.03 -9.58 8.56
CA TYR A 3 -16.62 -9.27 8.87
C TYR A 3 -15.61 -9.92 7.90
N LEU A 4 -15.91 -11.13 7.41
CA LEU A 4 -15.08 -11.80 6.39
C LEU A 4 -15.08 -11.03 5.07
N LEU A 5 -16.25 -10.54 4.63
CA LEU A 5 -16.33 -9.69 3.45
C LEU A 5 -15.57 -8.37 3.65
N MET A 6 -15.66 -7.76 4.84
CA MET A 6 -14.92 -6.54 5.16
C MET A 6 -13.40 -6.74 5.06
N ILE A 7 -12.89 -7.84 5.65
CA ILE A 7 -11.46 -8.20 5.58
C ILE A 7 -11.05 -8.49 4.13
N PHE A 8 -11.88 -9.21 3.38
CA PHE A 8 -11.61 -9.53 1.98
C PHE A 8 -11.56 -8.28 1.10
N THR A 9 -12.51 -7.36 1.26
CA THR A 9 -12.51 -6.06 0.56
C THR A 9 -11.27 -5.24 0.92
N TRP A 10 -10.91 -5.18 2.20
CA TRP A 10 -9.70 -4.49 2.65
C TRP A 10 -8.45 -5.09 2.00
N PHE A 11 -8.36 -6.42 1.94
CA PHE A 11 -7.24 -7.13 1.35
C PHE A 11 -7.13 -6.93 -0.16
N ILE A 12 -8.25 -6.89 -0.88
CA ILE A 12 -8.27 -6.54 -2.31
C ILE A 12 -7.73 -5.13 -2.52
N ILE A 13 -8.23 -4.15 -1.76
CA ILE A 13 -7.77 -2.76 -1.87
C ILE A 13 -6.27 -2.68 -1.56
N PHE A 14 -5.80 -3.40 -0.54
CA PHE A 14 -4.37 -3.49 -0.21
C PHE A 14 -3.54 -4.02 -1.38
N ILE A 15 -3.88 -5.17 -1.97
CA ILE A 15 -3.15 -5.75 -3.10
C ILE A 15 -3.14 -4.80 -4.31
N VAL A 16 -4.29 -4.22 -4.64
CA VAL A 16 -4.42 -3.26 -5.74
C VAL A 16 -3.51 -2.07 -5.48
N THR A 17 -3.53 -1.51 -4.27
CA THR A 17 -2.71 -0.36 -3.91
C THR A 17 -1.21 -0.66 -4.03
N VAL A 18 -0.74 -1.80 -3.50
CA VAL A 18 0.67 -2.20 -3.64
C VAL A 18 1.05 -2.33 -5.11
N LYS A 19 0.25 -3.01 -5.92
CA LYS A 19 0.51 -3.16 -7.37
C LYS A 19 0.53 -1.81 -8.09
N THR A 20 -0.40 -0.92 -7.76
CA THR A 20 -0.46 0.44 -8.30
C THR A 20 0.80 1.22 -7.96
N LEU A 21 1.28 1.16 -6.71
CA LEU A 21 2.54 1.83 -6.32
C LEU A 21 3.73 1.32 -7.14
N TYR A 22 3.89 0.00 -7.28
CA TYR A 22 4.96 -0.58 -8.10
C TYR A 22 4.82 -0.28 -9.60
N PHE A 23 3.59 -0.15 -10.10
CA PHE A 23 3.35 0.15 -11.51
C PHE A 23 3.65 1.62 -11.85
N PHE A 24 3.27 2.56 -10.96
CA PHE A 24 3.40 3.99 -11.22
C PHE A 24 4.73 4.59 -10.75
N ILE A 25 5.40 3.99 -9.76
CA ILE A 25 6.67 4.49 -9.25
C ILE A 25 7.80 3.69 -9.91
N PRO A 26 8.53 4.26 -10.89
CA PRO A 26 9.63 3.57 -11.55
C PRO A 26 10.76 3.23 -10.58
N ALA A 27 11.49 2.15 -10.87
CA ALA A 27 12.61 1.68 -10.05
C ALA A 27 13.64 2.80 -9.79
N THR A 28 13.97 3.63 -10.78
CA THR A 28 14.92 4.74 -10.59
C THR A 28 14.53 5.70 -9.46
N LEU A 29 13.24 5.99 -9.31
CA LEU A 29 12.73 6.81 -8.20
C LEU A 29 12.74 6.06 -6.87
N GLN A 30 12.48 4.75 -6.89
CA GLN A 30 12.57 3.89 -5.70
C GLN A 30 14.00 3.89 -5.15
N TYR A 31 14.99 3.68 -6.03
CA TYR A 31 16.41 3.70 -5.67
C TYR A 31 16.85 5.09 -5.17
N THR A 32 16.52 6.15 -5.91
CA THR A 32 16.88 7.52 -5.51
C THR A 32 16.31 7.87 -4.13
N PHE A 33 15.06 7.47 -3.87
CA PHE A 33 14.42 7.70 -2.58
C PHE A 33 15.08 6.90 -1.43
N ALA A 34 15.39 5.63 -1.67
CA ALA A 34 16.06 4.78 -0.70
C ALA A 34 17.47 5.28 -0.37
N GLU A 35 18.26 5.67 -1.39
CA GLU A 35 19.59 6.24 -1.24
C GLU A 35 19.56 7.57 -0.47
N HIS A 36 18.55 8.41 -0.71
CA HIS A 36 18.36 9.66 0.05
C HIS A 36 18.16 9.42 1.56
N LEU A 37 17.65 8.24 1.92
CA LEU A 37 17.44 7.82 3.30
C LEU A 37 18.57 6.94 3.85
N GLY A 38 19.65 6.77 3.08
CA GLY A 38 20.86 6.04 3.50
C GLY A 38 20.79 4.52 3.29
N TYR A 39 19.84 4.02 2.50
CA TYR A 39 19.79 2.62 2.09
C TYR A 39 20.53 2.43 0.77
N TYR A 40 21.53 1.55 0.76
CA TYR A 40 22.38 1.29 -0.39
C TYR A 40 22.45 -0.21 -0.69
N GLY A 41 22.58 -0.55 -1.97
CA GLY A 41 22.61 -1.93 -2.44
C GLY A 41 21.22 -2.50 -2.71
N ASP A 42 21.13 -3.36 -3.73
CA ASP A 42 19.85 -3.81 -4.30
C ASP A 42 18.92 -4.47 -3.26
N GLU A 43 19.45 -5.37 -2.44
CA GLU A 43 18.67 -6.07 -1.41
C GLU A 43 18.10 -5.10 -0.38
N SER A 44 18.94 -4.20 0.13
CA SER A 44 18.52 -3.21 1.14
C SER A 44 17.50 -2.21 0.58
N VAL A 45 17.65 -1.78 -0.67
CA VAL A 45 16.71 -0.89 -1.34
C VAL A 45 15.38 -1.60 -1.56
N MET A 46 15.40 -2.85 -2.04
CA MET A 46 14.19 -3.62 -2.29
C MET A 46 13.39 -3.85 -1.00
N ASP A 47 14.05 -4.25 0.08
CA ASP A 47 13.41 -4.45 1.38
C ASP A 47 12.81 -3.15 1.91
N PHE A 48 13.57 -2.05 1.86
CA PHE A 48 13.09 -0.75 2.29
C PHE A 48 11.84 -0.31 1.53
N ILE A 49 11.86 -0.41 0.21
CA ILE A 49 10.74 -0.01 -0.65
C ILE A 49 9.52 -0.91 -0.42
N LEU A 50 9.74 -2.21 -0.22
CA LEU A 50 8.67 -3.14 0.14
C LEU A 50 7.97 -2.71 1.43
N TYR A 51 8.72 -2.36 2.48
CA TYR A 51 8.13 -1.87 3.73
C TYR A 51 7.37 -0.56 3.53
N VAL A 52 7.97 0.41 2.82
CA VAL A 52 7.32 1.70 2.55
C VAL A 52 6.01 1.53 1.80
N PHE A 53 6.01 0.77 0.70
CA PHE A 53 4.81 0.56 -0.10
C PHE A 53 3.75 -0.23 0.66
N THR A 54 4.16 -1.21 1.47
CA THR A 54 3.25 -1.95 2.34
C THR A 54 2.59 -1.04 3.37
N CYS A 55 3.35 -0.16 4.04
CA CYS A 55 2.81 0.81 4.98
C CYS A 55 1.81 1.77 4.32
N ILE A 56 2.16 2.33 3.16
CA ILE A 56 1.26 3.20 2.39
C ILE A 56 -0.02 2.45 2.02
N ALA A 57 0.10 1.22 1.53
CA ALA A 57 -1.03 0.41 1.14
C ALA A 57 -1.96 0.07 2.31
N VAL A 58 -1.42 -0.22 3.50
CA VAL A 58 -2.21 -0.44 4.73
C VAL A 58 -3.00 0.81 5.11
N VAL A 59 -2.39 1.99 5.04
CA VAL A 59 -3.06 3.25 5.37
C VAL A 59 -4.19 3.53 4.36
N ILE A 60 -3.90 3.41 3.06
CA ILE A 60 -4.89 3.65 1.99
C ILE A 60 -6.04 2.64 2.08
N SER A 61 -5.76 1.35 2.23
CA SER A 61 -6.79 0.32 2.31
C SER A 61 -7.70 0.50 3.53
N SER A 62 -7.12 0.88 4.66
CA SER A 62 -7.89 1.16 5.89
C SER A 62 -8.75 2.42 5.74
N LEU A 63 -8.22 3.49 5.14
CA LEU A 63 -8.97 4.71 4.87
C LEU A 63 -10.12 4.47 3.89
N MET A 64 -9.85 3.78 2.78
CA MET A 64 -10.87 3.43 1.78
C MET A 64 -11.98 2.58 2.39
N LEU A 65 -11.61 1.56 3.18
CA LEU A 65 -12.57 0.71 3.86
C LEU A 65 -13.44 1.53 4.85
N TYR A 66 -12.83 2.43 5.62
CA TYR A 66 -13.54 3.34 6.51
C TYR A 66 -14.54 4.23 5.75
N LEU A 67 -14.12 4.80 4.62
CA LEU A 67 -14.98 5.64 3.78
C LEU A 67 -16.15 4.84 3.20
N LEU A 68 -15.91 3.61 2.73
CA LEU A 68 -16.96 2.72 2.23
C LEU A 68 -18.00 2.42 3.32
N PHE A 69 -17.58 2.11 4.55
CA PHE A 69 -18.54 1.91 5.65
C PHE A 69 -19.34 3.17 5.99
N ARG A 70 -18.68 4.33 5.97
CA ARG A 70 -19.35 5.60 6.24
C ARG A 70 -20.41 5.91 5.19
N LEU A 71 -20.15 5.59 3.92
CA LEU A 71 -21.11 5.75 2.82
C LEU A 71 -22.28 4.77 2.96
N MET A 72 -22.01 3.49 3.20
CA MET A 72 -23.06 2.46 3.37
C MET A 72 -23.96 2.69 4.59
N LYS A 73 -23.53 3.46 5.59
CA LYS A 73 -24.35 3.79 6.78
C LYS A 73 -25.21 5.05 6.58
N ARG A 74 -24.97 5.82 5.52
CA ARG A 74 -25.74 7.03 5.19
C ARG A 74 -26.95 6.76 4.29
N GLU A 75 -27.01 5.58 3.66
CA GLU A 75 -28.19 5.02 3.00
C GLU A 75 -29.08 4.29 4.02
#